data_AF-B9SBR7-F1
#
_entry.id   AF-B9SBR7-F1
#
_cell.length_a   1.000
_cell.length_b   1.000
_cell.length_c   1.000
_cell.angle_alpha   90.00
_cell.angle_beta   90.00
_cell.angle_gamma   90.00
#
_symmetry.space_group_name_H-M   'P 1'
#
loop_
_entity.id
_entity.type
_entity.pdbx_description
1 polymer ?
#
loop_
_entity_poly.entity_id
_entity_poly.type
_entity_poly.pdbx_seq_one_letter_code
_entity_poly.pdbx_strand_id
1 'polypeptide(L)'
;MKRVLVTQVLSAEKYKWFYGKRLEEADHLVRYVYNQCKTAEEGGSVDVRITGRHYCGNVIRKMVFNKRFFGEGMKDGGPGVEEKEHVDAILTALAHTYAFSVSDYMPCLIGLDLDGHEKIMKDAIGIIKKYQDPIIEARIEQWRDGTKKEVDDLLDVFIHLEDANGNSLLSMEEIKAQITK
;
A
#
# COMPACT_ATOMS: atom_id res chain seq x y z
N MET A 1 -6.29 -6.64 -16.71
CA MET A 1 -6.24 -6.47 -15.23
C MET A 1 -7.22 -7.30 -14.42
N LYS A 2 -8.54 -7.23 -14.61
CA LYS A 2 -9.51 -7.95 -13.74
C LYS A 2 -9.18 -9.44 -13.51
N ARG A 3 -8.83 -10.17 -14.58
CA ARG A 3 -8.43 -11.58 -14.50
C ARG A 3 -7.19 -11.77 -13.60
N VAL A 4 -6.16 -10.95 -13.79
CA VAL A 4 -4.92 -10.99 -12.99
C VAL A 4 -5.22 -10.79 -11.50
N LEU A 5 -6.04 -9.80 -11.14
CA LEU A 5 -6.39 -9.57 -9.73
C LEU A 5 -7.10 -10.79 -9.12
N VAL A 6 -8.08 -11.36 -9.83
CA VAL A 6 -8.84 -12.51 -9.33
C VAL A 6 -7.95 -13.75 -9.18
N THR A 7 -7.06 -14.03 -10.14
CA THR A 7 -6.28 -15.27 -10.15
C THR A 7 -4.96 -15.17 -9.38
N GLN A 8 -4.31 -14.01 -9.42
CA GLN A 8 -2.94 -13.82 -8.93
C GLN A 8 -2.84 -13.04 -7.61
N VAL A 9 -3.92 -12.38 -7.18
CA VAL A 9 -3.93 -11.57 -5.95
C VAL A 9 -4.96 -12.08 -4.96
N LEU A 10 -6.21 -12.25 -5.41
CA LEU A 10 -7.37 -12.52 -4.56
C LEU A 10 -7.77 -14.01 -4.53
N SER A 11 -6.93 -14.91 -5.05
CA SER A 11 -7.22 -16.34 -5.05
C SER A 11 -7.00 -16.96 -3.66
N ALA A 12 -7.71 -18.07 -3.39
CA ALA A 12 -7.56 -18.79 -2.13
C ALA A 12 -6.12 -19.31 -1.92
N GLU A 13 -5.41 -19.65 -3.00
CA GLU A 13 -4.00 -20.04 -2.97
C GLU A 13 -3.13 -18.87 -2.50
N LYS A 14 -3.28 -17.68 -3.10
CA LYS A 14 -2.53 -16.48 -2.70
C LYS A 14 -2.86 -16.05 -1.27
N TYR A 15 -4.11 -16.20 -0.85
CA TYR A 15 -4.49 -15.96 0.54
C TYR A 15 -3.73 -16.88 1.51
N LYS A 16 -3.56 -18.17 1.19
CA LYS A 16 -2.75 -19.12 1.98
C LYS A 16 -1.26 -18.79 1.91
N TRP A 17 -0.76 -18.43 0.73
CA TRP A 17 0.65 -18.05 0.53
C TRP A 17 1.07 -16.87 1.42
N PHE A 18 0.19 -15.88 1.60
CA PHE A 18 0.43 -14.74 2.49
C PHE A 18 0.10 -14.97 3.97
N TYR A 19 -0.31 -16.18 4.38
CA TYR A 19 -0.72 -16.43 5.76
C TYR A 19 0.38 -16.08 6.78
N GLY A 20 1.61 -16.54 6.56
CA GLY A 20 2.74 -16.24 7.44
C GLY A 20 3.00 -14.73 7.57
N LYS A 21 2.98 -14.01 6.45
CA LYS A 21 3.17 -12.54 6.46
C LYS A 21 2.08 -11.80 7.22
N ARG A 22 0.82 -12.24 7.12
CA ARG A 22 -0.28 -11.64 7.89
C ARG A 22 -0.17 -11.96 9.38
N LEU A 23 0.29 -13.16 9.73
CA LEU A 23 0.51 -13.57 11.10
C LEU A 23 1.63 -12.73 11.74
N GLU A 24 2.74 -12.51 11.04
CA GLU A 24 3.83 -11.63 11.48
C GLU A 24 3.32 -10.21 11.82
N GLU A 25 2.52 -9.60 10.94
CA GLU A 25 1.97 -8.27 11.19
C GLU A 25 0.91 -8.27 12.32
N ALA A 26 0.22 -9.39 12.54
CA ALA A 26 -0.70 -9.54 13.67
C ALA A 26 0.06 -9.63 15.01
N ASP A 27 1.16 -10.38 15.08
CA ASP A 27 2.03 -10.44 16.26
C ASP A 27 2.62 -9.07 16.58
N HIS A 28 2.99 -8.33 15.54
CA HIS A 28 3.46 -6.96 15.66
C HIS A 28 2.40 -5.99 16.21
N LEU A 29 1.15 -6.11 15.75
CA LEU A 29 0.03 -5.35 16.30
C LEU A 29 -0.16 -5.64 17.79
N VAL A 30 -0.18 -6.92 18.18
CA VAL A 30 -0.33 -7.31 19.59
C VAL A 30 0.80 -6.72 20.45
N ARG A 31 2.05 -6.80 19.98
CA ARG A 31 3.20 -6.22 20.67
C ARG A 31 3.09 -4.70 20.81
N TYR A 32 2.67 -4.02 19.75
CA TYR A 32 2.48 -2.57 19.76
C TYR A 32 1.42 -2.17 20.80
N VAL A 33 0.24 -2.79 20.77
CA VAL A 33 -0.83 -2.54 21.74
C VAL A 33 -0.36 -2.82 23.16
N TYR A 34 0.33 -3.93 23.38
CA TYR A 34 0.89 -4.27 24.68
C TYR A 34 1.89 -3.22 25.20
N ASN A 35 2.77 -2.72 24.33
CA ASN A 35 3.73 -1.66 24.68
C ASN A 35 3.02 -0.35 25.05
N GLN A 36 1.96 0.00 24.34
CA GLN A 36 1.14 1.18 24.62
C GLN A 36 0.38 1.07 25.96
N CYS A 37 -0.02 -0.15 26.36
CA CYS A 37 -0.59 -0.38 27.69
C CYS A 37 0.47 -0.35 28.81
N LYS A 38 1.75 -0.54 28.49
CA LYS A 38 2.86 -0.68 29.45
C LYS A 38 3.52 0.61 29.88
N THR A 39 3.37 1.71 29.15
CA THR A 39 3.85 3.06 29.53
C THR A 39 3.08 3.65 30.73
N ALA A 40 2.43 2.78 31.50
CA ALA A 40 1.47 3.03 32.57
C ALA A 40 2.13 3.42 33.91
N GLU A 41 2.86 4.53 33.94
CA GLU A 41 2.78 5.38 35.13
C GLU A 41 1.46 6.19 35.14
N GLU A 42 0.76 6.31 33.99
CA GLU A 42 -0.46 7.13 33.83
C GLU A 42 -1.63 6.43 33.10
N GLY A 43 -1.73 5.09 33.13
CA GLY A 43 -2.90 4.39 32.57
C GLY A 43 -2.99 4.43 31.04
N GLY A 44 -1.99 3.83 30.37
CA GLY A 44 -1.82 3.84 28.92
C GLY A 44 -3.11 3.64 28.12
N SER A 45 -3.35 4.53 27.16
CA SER A 45 -4.53 4.50 26.28
C SER A 45 -4.13 4.12 24.86
N VAL A 46 -5.01 3.41 24.17
CA VAL A 46 -4.77 2.94 22.80
C VAL A 46 -5.75 3.64 21.86
N ASP A 47 -5.22 4.44 20.94
CA ASP A 47 -6.02 4.94 19.83
C ASP A 47 -6.26 3.80 18.83
N VAL A 48 -7.45 3.20 18.91
CA VAL A 48 -7.89 2.11 18.03
C VAL A 48 -8.02 2.52 16.56
N ARG A 49 -8.27 3.81 16.27
CA ARG A 49 -8.33 4.31 14.89
C ARG A 49 -6.94 4.31 14.27
N ILE A 50 -5.97 4.90 14.95
CA ILE A 50 -4.57 4.92 14.50
C ILE A 50 -4.06 3.48 14.39
N THR A 51 -4.25 2.69 15.44
CA THR A 51 -3.81 1.29 15.51
C THR A 51 -4.37 0.46 14.35
N GLY A 52 -5.68 0.53 14.09
CA GLY A 52 -6.32 -0.21 13.01
C GLY A 52 -5.85 0.22 11.62
N ARG A 53 -5.73 1.53 11.37
CA ARG A 53 -5.25 2.08 10.09
C ARG A 53 -3.83 1.58 9.77
N HIS A 54 -2.94 1.63 10.76
CA HIS A 54 -1.56 1.19 10.55
C HIS A 54 -1.42 -0.31 10.41
N TYR A 55 -2.20 -1.10 11.15
CA TYR A 55 -2.22 -2.55 10.94
C TYR A 55 -2.62 -2.89 9.50
N CYS A 56 -3.72 -2.30 9.00
CA CYS A 56 -4.16 -2.53 7.63
C CYS A 56 -3.10 -2.09 6.60
N GLY A 57 -2.50 -0.91 6.79
CA GLY A 57 -1.44 -0.41 5.92
C GLY A 57 -0.21 -1.32 5.91
N ASN A 58 0.22 -1.81 7.07
CA ASN A 58 1.37 -2.69 7.20
C ASN A 58 1.12 -4.06 6.57
N VAL A 59 -0.05 -4.67 6.79
CA VAL A 59 -0.43 -5.94 6.18
C VAL A 59 -0.38 -5.84 4.65
N ILE A 60 -0.97 -4.79 4.07
CA ILE A 60 -0.96 -4.59 2.63
C ILE A 60 0.48 -4.40 2.13
N ARG A 61 1.26 -3.52 2.79
CA ARG A 61 2.66 -3.26 2.40
C ARG A 61 3.55 -4.50 2.49
N LYS A 62 3.36 -5.33 3.51
CA LYS A 62 4.08 -6.59 3.69
C LYS A 62 3.69 -7.61 2.61
N MET A 63 2.43 -7.66 2.19
CA MET A 63 2.00 -8.53 1.08
C MET A 63 2.48 -8.00 -0.28
N VAL A 64 2.51 -6.68 -0.49
CA VAL A 64 2.87 -6.07 -1.78
C VAL A 64 4.38 -5.97 -1.99
N PHE A 65 5.14 -5.56 -0.98
CA PHE A 65 6.57 -5.24 -1.12
C PHE A 65 7.48 -6.11 -0.26
N ASN A 66 6.92 -7.02 0.53
CA ASN A 66 7.62 -7.74 1.60
C ASN A 66 8.33 -6.80 2.60
N LYS A 67 7.83 -5.57 2.75
CA LYS A 67 8.37 -4.55 3.64
C LYS A 67 7.34 -4.14 4.68
N ARG A 68 7.83 -3.92 5.90
CA ARG A 68 7.02 -3.39 6.99
C ARG A 68 7.09 -1.86 7.07
N PHE A 69 8.28 -1.30 6.97
CA PHE A 69 8.53 0.13 7.06
C PHE A 69 9.12 0.69 5.76
N PHE A 70 8.83 1.95 5.47
CA PHE A 70 9.55 2.74 4.47
C PHE A 70 10.80 3.37 5.07
N GLY A 71 10.72 3.79 6.34
CA GLY A 71 11.84 4.32 7.13
C GLY A 71 12.28 3.38 8.26
N GLU A 72 12.79 3.96 9.35
CA GLU A 72 13.34 3.20 10.50
C GLU A 72 12.26 2.63 11.43
N GLY A 73 11.01 3.12 11.33
CA GLY A 73 9.93 2.77 12.26
C GLY A 73 10.16 3.33 13.66
N MET A 74 9.39 2.84 14.65
CA MET A 74 9.53 3.26 16.05
C MET A 74 9.96 2.11 16.97
N LYS A 75 10.66 2.43 18.06
CA LYS A 75 11.17 1.46 19.05
C LYS A 75 10.06 0.62 19.71
N ASP A 76 8.88 1.20 19.87
CA ASP A 76 7.71 0.53 20.42
C ASP A 76 7.01 -0.40 19.41
N GLY A 77 7.51 -0.47 18.17
CA GLY A 77 6.93 -1.23 17.07
C GLY A 77 5.79 -0.51 16.36
N GLY A 78 5.52 0.76 16.70
CA GLY A 78 4.53 1.60 16.05
C GLY A 78 5.01 2.20 14.71
N PRO A 79 4.11 2.95 14.05
CA PRO A 79 4.38 3.56 12.75
C PRO A 79 5.37 4.74 12.86
N GLY A 80 6.36 4.77 11.98
CA GLY A 80 7.24 5.93 11.78
C GLY A 80 6.52 7.10 11.09
N VAL A 81 7.28 8.17 10.81
CA VAL A 81 6.74 9.36 10.14
C VAL A 81 6.27 9.01 8.73
N GLU A 82 7.05 8.20 8.01
CA GLU A 82 6.78 7.76 6.65
C GLU A 82 5.53 6.87 6.58
N GLU A 83 5.34 5.99 7.56
CA GLU A 83 4.13 5.15 7.65
C GLU A 83 2.88 5.98 7.85
N LYS A 84 2.95 7.03 8.67
CA LYS A 84 1.85 7.96 8.93
C LYS A 84 1.53 8.77 7.68
N GLU A 85 2.54 9.41 7.09
CA GLU A 85 2.38 10.21 5.87
C GLU A 85 1.75 9.36 4.74
N HIS A 86 2.23 8.13 4.55
CA HIS A 86 1.70 7.23 3.52
C HIS A 86 0.26 6.76 3.78
N VAL A 87 -0.05 6.31 5.00
CA VAL A 87 -1.40 5.81 5.34
C VAL A 87 -2.43 6.94 5.33
N ASP A 88 -2.07 8.13 5.81
CA ASP A 88 -2.95 9.30 5.77
C ASP A 88 -3.21 9.76 4.33
N ALA A 89 -2.21 9.70 3.46
CA ALA A 89 -2.39 9.98 2.03
C ALA A 89 -3.34 8.96 1.36
N ILE A 90 -3.21 7.65 1.65
CA ILE A 90 -4.15 6.63 1.15
C ILE A 90 -5.58 6.92 1.59
N LEU A 91 -5.77 7.23 2.88
CA LEU A 91 -7.10 7.51 3.41
C LEU A 91 -7.66 8.84 2.87
N THR A 92 -6.81 9.81 2.61
CA THR A 92 -7.19 11.07 1.96
C THR A 92 -7.64 10.82 0.53
N ALA A 93 -6.88 10.04 -0.25
CA ALA A 93 -7.27 9.64 -1.59
C ALA A 93 -8.62 8.90 -1.55
N LEU A 94 -8.76 7.91 -0.67
CA LEU A 94 -10.01 7.14 -0.51
C LEU A 94 -11.21 8.05 -0.18
N ALA A 95 -11.03 9.01 0.73
CA ALA A 95 -12.09 9.95 1.10
C ALA A 95 -12.54 10.81 -0.08
N HIS A 96 -11.61 11.21 -0.96
CA HIS A 96 -11.90 12.05 -2.13
C HIS A 96 -12.34 11.26 -3.36
N THR A 97 -12.06 9.95 -3.44
CA THR A 97 -12.63 9.09 -4.49
C THR A 97 -14.16 9.01 -4.42
N TYR A 98 -14.72 9.10 -3.22
CA TYR A 98 -16.17 9.02 -2.99
C TYR A 98 -16.78 10.36 -2.58
N ALA A 99 -16.01 11.45 -2.67
CA ALA A 99 -16.52 12.76 -2.36
C ALA A 99 -17.45 13.25 -3.47
N PHE A 100 -18.50 13.98 -3.08
CA PHE A 100 -19.41 14.59 -4.04
C PHE A 100 -18.67 15.69 -4.81
N SER A 101 -18.68 15.62 -6.15
CA SER A 101 -18.27 16.76 -6.98
C SER A 101 -19.37 17.18 -7.93
N VAL A 102 -19.58 18.50 -8.05
CA VAL A 102 -20.57 19.05 -8.98
C VAL A 102 -20.19 18.72 -10.45
N SER A 103 -18.89 18.61 -10.74
CA SER A 103 -18.40 18.30 -12.08
C SER A 103 -18.78 16.91 -12.57
N ASP A 104 -19.03 15.96 -11.66
CA ASP A 104 -19.54 14.62 -11.99
C ASP A 104 -20.94 14.66 -12.63
N TYR A 105 -21.72 15.71 -12.34
CA TYR A 105 -23.09 15.89 -12.83
C TYR A 105 -23.18 16.98 -13.91
N MET A 106 -22.22 17.90 -13.96
CA MET A 106 -22.17 19.01 -14.90
C MET A 106 -20.82 19.01 -15.66
N PRO A 107 -20.74 18.33 -16.82
CA PRO A 107 -19.47 18.14 -17.53
C PRO A 107 -18.74 19.44 -17.93
N CYS A 108 -19.45 20.56 -18.10
CA CYS A 108 -18.84 21.86 -18.39
C CYS A 108 -18.00 22.44 -17.23
N LEU A 109 -18.07 21.83 -16.04
CA LEU A 109 -17.32 22.23 -14.86
C LEU A 109 -16.08 21.34 -14.59
N ILE A 110 -15.86 20.30 -15.41
CA ILE A 110 -14.70 19.41 -15.27
C ILE A 110 -13.39 20.22 -15.43
N GLY A 111 -12.42 19.98 -14.55
CA GLY A 111 -11.13 20.67 -14.56
C GLY A 111 -11.14 22.07 -13.96
N LEU A 112 -12.30 22.61 -13.55
CA LEU A 112 -12.35 23.83 -12.74
C LEU A 112 -11.98 23.58 -11.27
N ASP A 113 -12.05 22.32 -10.82
CA ASP A 113 -11.74 21.88 -9.46
C ASP A 113 -12.47 22.72 -8.38
N LEU A 114 -13.77 22.97 -8.57
CA LEU A 114 -14.56 23.85 -7.70
C LEU A 114 -14.58 23.42 -6.23
N ASP A 115 -14.49 22.10 -6.00
CA ASP A 115 -14.48 21.48 -4.67
C ASP A 115 -13.05 21.25 -4.14
N GLY A 116 -12.02 21.53 -4.94
CA GLY A 116 -10.60 21.29 -4.62
C GLY A 116 -10.18 19.82 -4.58
N HIS A 117 -11.08 18.90 -4.97
CA HIS A 117 -10.87 17.46 -4.88
C HIS A 117 -9.78 16.95 -5.83
N GLU A 118 -9.66 17.52 -7.04
CA GLU A 118 -8.61 17.13 -7.99
C GLU A 118 -7.22 17.45 -7.44
N LYS A 119 -7.05 18.65 -6.86
CA LYS A 119 -5.80 19.03 -6.21
C LYS A 119 -5.47 18.14 -5.02
N ILE A 120 -6.43 17.90 -4.12
CA ILE A 120 -6.20 17.07 -2.93
C ILE A 120 -5.85 15.63 -3.33
N MET A 121 -6.54 15.07 -4.32
CA MET A 121 -6.24 13.75 -4.87
C MET A 121 -4.82 13.70 -5.46
N LYS A 122 -4.43 14.74 -6.22
CA LYS A 122 -3.09 14.82 -6.82
C LYS A 122 -1.99 14.87 -5.76
N ASP A 123 -2.17 15.66 -4.71
CA ASP A 123 -1.21 15.77 -3.61
C ASP A 123 -1.10 14.43 -2.85
N ALA A 124 -2.23 13.79 -2.54
CA ALA A 124 -2.27 12.48 -1.90
C ALA A 124 -1.57 11.39 -2.75
N ILE A 125 -1.88 11.31 -4.04
CA ILE A 125 -1.22 10.38 -4.97
C ILE A 125 0.29 10.68 -5.05
N GLY A 126 0.69 11.95 -5.02
CA GLY A 126 2.10 12.35 -4.97
C GLY A 126 2.84 11.75 -3.78
N ILE A 127 2.24 11.82 -2.59
CA ILE A 127 2.80 11.21 -1.37
C ILE A 127 2.85 9.68 -1.48
N ILE A 128 1.79 9.04 -2.00
CA ILE A 128 1.77 7.58 -2.17
C ILE A 128 2.93 7.13 -3.07
N LYS A 129 3.07 7.79 -4.23
CA LYS A 129 4.13 7.49 -5.21
C LYS A 129 5.54 7.77 -4.68
N LYS A 130 5.73 8.83 -3.89
CA LYS A 130 7.00 9.15 -3.22
C LYS A 130 7.56 7.95 -2.46
N TYR A 131 6.72 7.13 -1.86
CA TYR A 131 7.14 5.93 -1.11
C TYR A 131 7.15 4.64 -1.93
N GLN A 132 6.21 4.48 -2.87
CA GLN A 132 6.03 3.22 -3.61
C GLN A 132 6.92 3.11 -4.85
N ASP A 133 7.02 4.18 -5.65
CA ASP A 133 7.69 4.15 -6.96
C ASP A 133 9.17 3.75 -6.85
N PRO A 134 9.98 4.27 -5.88
CA PRO A 134 11.37 3.85 -5.76
C PRO A 134 11.53 2.35 -5.47
N ILE A 135 10.59 1.74 -4.76
CA ILE A 135 10.61 0.29 -4.48
C ILE A 135 10.27 -0.49 -5.74
N ILE A 136 9.28 -0.03 -6.50
CA ILE A 136 8.84 -0.66 -7.75
C ILE A 136 9.97 -0.61 -8.78
N GLU A 137 10.56 0.56 -8.99
CA GLU A 137 11.64 0.78 -9.95
C GLU A 137 12.87 -0.06 -9.59
N ALA A 138 13.28 -0.03 -8.32
CA ALA A 138 14.41 -0.84 -7.86
C ALA A 138 14.14 -2.35 -8.03
N ARG A 139 12.91 -2.82 -7.75
CA ARG A 139 12.58 -4.24 -7.91
C ARG A 139 12.54 -4.67 -9.37
N ILE A 140 12.03 -3.83 -10.27
CA ILE A 140 12.06 -4.08 -11.72
C ILE A 140 13.52 -4.22 -12.19
N GLU A 141 14.40 -3.34 -11.73
CA GLU A 141 15.82 -3.44 -12.06
C GLU A 141 16.44 -4.74 -11.54
N GLN A 142 16.12 -5.15 -10.32
CA GLN A 142 16.61 -6.41 -9.75
C GLN A 142 16.16 -7.66 -10.52
N TRP A 143 14.98 -7.62 -11.12
CA TRP A 143 14.52 -8.70 -12.01
C TRP A 143 15.25 -8.64 -13.36
N ARG A 144 15.54 -7.44 -13.87
CA ARG A 144 16.26 -7.24 -15.14
C ARG A 144 17.72 -7.68 -15.07
N ASP A 145 18.40 -7.38 -13.96
CA ASP A 145 19.81 -7.73 -13.75
C ASP A 145 20.02 -9.14 -13.17
N GLY A 146 18.94 -9.83 -12.80
CA GLY A 146 18.95 -11.20 -12.28
C GLY A 146 19.38 -11.34 -10.82
N THR A 147 19.52 -10.23 -10.07
CA THR A 147 19.76 -10.25 -8.63
C THR A 147 18.54 -10.78 -7.86
N LYS A 148 17.33 -10.55 -8.37
CA LYS A 148 16.09 -11.16 -7.89
C LYS A 148 15.74 -12.39 -8.73
N LYS A 149 15.48 -13.52 -8.06
CA LYS A 149 15.27 -14.83 -8.70
C LYS A 149 13.98 -15.53 -8.30
N GLU A 150 13.41 -15.14 -7.17
CA GLU A 150 12.24 -15.79 -6.59
C GLU A 150 11.11 -14.78 -6.45
N VAL A 151 9.88 -15.26 -6.58
CA VAL A 151 8.67 -14.46 -6.39
C VAL A 151 8.29 -14.53 -4.93
N ASP A 152 8.43 -13.41 -4.20
CA ASP A 152 8.19 -13.37 -2.74
C ASP A 152 6.91 -12.60 -2.38
N ASP A 153 6.49 -11.65 -3.20
CA ASP A 153 5.40 -10.72 -2.91
C ASP A 153 4.56 -10.40 -4.16
N LEU A 154 3.52 -9.56 -4.02
CA LEU A 154 2.65 -9.21 -5.14
C LEU A 154 3.37 -8.36 -6.20
N LEU A 155 4.34 -7.54 -5.81
CA LEU A 155 5.13 -6.78 -6.78
C LEU A 155 5.92 -7.73 -7.69
N ASP A 156 6.58 -8.74 -7.12
CA ASP A 156 7.24 -9.78 -7.90
C ASP A 156 6.28 -10.53 -8.81
N VAL A 157 5.07 -10.84 -8.33
CA VAL A 157 4.03 -11.45 -9.16
C VAL A 157 3.72 -10.55 -10.36
N PHE A 158 3.52 -9.24 -10.16
CA PHE A 158 3.21 -8.33 -11.26
C PHE A 158 4.36 -8.18 -12.26
N ILE A 159 5.60 -8.15 -11.79
CA ILE A 159 6.80 -8.05 -12.66
C ILE A 159 7.00 -9.35 -13.45
N HIS A 160 6.77 -10.50 -12.83
CA HIS A 160 7.02 -11.82 -13.41
C HIS A 160 5.84 -12.34 -14.27
N LEU A 161 4.74 -11.60 -14.41
CA LEU A 161 3.65 -12.01 -15.28
C LEU A 161 4.06 -11.87 -16.74
N GLU A 162 3.95 -12.96 -17.50
CA GLU A 162 4.28 -13.00 -18.92
C GLU A 162 3.03 -13.23 -19.80
N ASP A 163 3.10 -12.74 -21.04
CA ASP A 163 2.15 -13.03 -22.10
C ASP A 163 2.46 -14.39 -22.78
N ALA A 164 1.64 -14.76 -23.77
CA ALA A 164 1.82 -16.04 -24.49
C ALA A 164 3.14 -16.14 -25.27
N ASN A 165 3.84 -15.02 -25.48
CA ASN A 165 5.10 -14.94 -26.20
C ASN A 165 6.32 -14.84 -25.25
N GLY A 166 6.10 -14.89 -23.93
CA GLY A 166 7.15 -14.74 -22.92
C GLY A 166 7.58 -13.30 -22.68
N ASN A 167 6.83 -12.30 -23.16
CA ASN A 167 7.09 -10.89 -22.83
C ASN A 167 6.39 -10.51 -21.53
N SER A 168 6.92 -9.51 -20.81
CA SER A 168 6.22 -8.94 -19.65
C SER A 168 4.80 -8.52 -20.02
N LEU A 169 3.83 -9.04 -19.27
CA LEU A 169 2.40 -8.75 -19.46
C LEU A 169 2.05 -7.32 -19.06
N LEU A 170 2.78 -6.76 -18.09
CA LEU A 170 2.54 -5.42 -17.54
C LEU A 170 3.74 -4.52 -17.80
N SER A 171 3.45 -3.29 -18.23
CA SER A 171 4.44 -2.21 -18.24
C SER A 171 4.71 -1.69 -16.82
N MET A 172 5.83 -1.01 -16.62
CA MET A 172 6.15 -0.35 -15.35
C MET A 172 5.03 0.60 -14.89
N GLU A 173 4.46 1.38 -15.81
CA GLU A 173 3.36 2.30 -15.50
C GLU A 173 2.09 1.57 -15.07
N GLU A 174 1.78 0.42 -15.68
CA GLU A 174 0.66 -0.40 -15.25
C GLU A 174 0.89 -1.01 -13.87
N ILE A 175 2.11 -1.48 -13.58
CA ILE A 175 2.48 -2.00 -12.26
C ILE A 175 2.31 -0.90 -11.20
N LYS A 176 2.87 0.29 -11.44
CA LYS A 176 2.69 1.45 -10.56
C LYS A 176 1.22 1.79 -10.35
N ALA A 177 0.43 1.82 -11.43
CA ALA A 177 -0.99 2.11 -11.37
C ALA A 177 -1.78 1.05 -10.58
N GLN A 178 -1.44 -0.24 -10.70
CA GLN A 178 -2.11 -1.31 -9.95
C GLN A 178 -1.79 -1.30 -8.45
N ILE A 179 -0.60 -0.85 -8.07
CA ILE A 179 -0.19 -0.78 -6.67
C ILE A 179 -0.72 0.49 -5.99
N THR A 180 -0.90 1.56 -6.77
CA THR A 180 -1.42 2.85 -6.27
C THR A 180 -2.95 2.89 -6.18
N LYS A 181 -3.67 2.16 -7.04
CA LYS A 181 -5.15 2.08 -7.06
C LYS A 181 -5.70 1.19 -5.96
#